data_AF-A0A3D3UMK0-F1
#
_entry.id   AF-A0A3D3UMK0-F1
#
_cell.length_a   1.000
_cell.length_b   1.000
_cell.length_c   1.000
_cell.angle_alpha   90.00
_cell.angle_beta   90.00
_cell.angle_gamma   90.00
#
_symmetry.space_group_name_H-M   'P 1'
#
loop_
_entity.id
_entity.type
_entity.pdbx_description
1 polymer ?
#
loop_
_entity_poly.entity_id
_entity_poly.type
_entity_poly.pdbx_seq_one_letter_code
_entity_poly.pdbx_strand_id
1 'polypeptide(L)'
;MKKNDIWISLAIITAACLVLLFYTQRKGFVGIDAGGADAVLELKSSWIAQTTITSAVEPAKIGARIYRPKLLSLSMKQGGDTWRIKSQGPWGDLSKIKVRHKEATALKLGPPFLIKPEVQKNGSNLSIDYAIIGRAGEKYDKNVTKNNWAVTRAKIKIVDETGNVLESGKFKYG
;
A
#
# COMPACT_ATOMS: atom_id res chain seq x y z
N MET A 1 -29.13 -41.48 16.41
CA MET A 1 -29.26 -40.63 15.20
C MET A 1 -29.99 -41.44 14.13
N LYS A 2 -31.10 -40.94 13.58
CA LYS A 2 -31.82 -41.66 12.52
C LYS A 2 -31.06 -41.47 11.20
N LYS A 3 -31.11 -42.47 10.30
CA LYS A 3 -30.44 -42.45 8.99
C LYS A 3 -30.74 -41.17 8.19
N ASN A 4 -31.94 -40.62 8.35
CA ASN A 4 -32.37 -39.37 7.69
C ASN A 4 -31.64 -38.13 8.21
N ASP A 5 -31.24 -38.09 9.49
CA ASP A 5 -30.51 -36.96 10.08
C ASP A 5 -29.09 -36.85 9.51
N ILE A 6 -28.48 -37.99 9.15
CA ILE A 6 -27.15 -38.08 8.53
C ILE A 6 -27.21 -37.53 7.10
N TRP A 7 -28.22 -37.91 6.32
CA TRP A 7 -28.38 -37.43 4.93
C TRP A 7 -28.67 -35.93 4.86
N ILE A 8 -29.47 -35.40 5.79
CA ILE A 8 -29.74 -33.95 5.88
C ILE A 8 -28.46 -33.19 6.23
N SER A 9 -27.70 -33.67 7.23
CA SER A 9 -26.44 -33.04 7.63
C SER A 9 -25.42 -33.05 6.50
N LEU A 10 -25.31 -34.17 5.78
CA LEU A 10 -24.42 -34.30 4.62
C LEU A 10 -24.80 -33.31 3.52
N ALA A 11 -26.09 -33.20 3.18
CA ALA A 11 -26.58 -32.28 2.17
C ALA A 11 -26.27 -30.81 2.52
N ILE A 12 -26.42 -30.42 3.80
CA ILE A 12 -26.07 -29.07 4.27
C ILE A 12 -24.57 -28.80 4.14
N ILE A 13 -23.72 -29.76 4.55
CA ILE A 13 -22.27 -29.63 4.44
C ILE A 13 -21.85 -29.52 2.97
N THR A 14 -22.40 -30.34 2.09
CA THR A 14 -22.10 -30.31 0.65
C THR A 14 -22.55 -28.98 0.03
N ALA A 15 -23.74 -28.48 0.36
CA ALA A 15 -24.21 -27.19 -0.11
C ALA A 15 -23.33 -26.03 0.39
N ALA A 16 -22.93 -26.04 1.65
CA ALA A 16 -22.02 -25.05 2.21
C ALA A 16 -20.64 -25.07 1.52
N CYS A 17 -20.08 -26.25 1.26
CA CYS A 17 -18.84 -26.42 0.50
C CYS A 17 -18.98 -25.88 -0.93
N LEU A 18 -20.08 -26.18 -1.62
CA LEU A 18 -20.35 -25.67 -2.97
C LEU A 18 -20.42 -24.14 -3.01
N VAL A 19 -21.14 -23.52 -2.08
CA VAL A 19 -21.22 -22.05 -1.99
C VAL A 19 -19.84 -21.43 -1.72
N LEU A 20 -19.04 -22.03 -0.84
CA LEU A 20 -17.67 -21.59 -0.58
C LEU A 20 -16.77 -21.72 -1.82
N LEU A 21 -16.89 -22.82 -2.57
CA LEU A 21 -16.16 -23.02 -3.83
C LEU A 21 -16.53 -21.95 -4.87
N PHE A 22 -17.82 -21.68 -5.08
CA PHE A 22 -18.26 -20.63 -6.01
C PHE A 22 -17.76 -19.25 -5.58
N TYR A 23 -17.79 -18.93 -4.28
CA TYR A 23 -17.32 -17.65 -3.78
C TYR A 23 -15.80 -17.47 -3.91
N THR A 24 -15.02 -18.55 -3.78
CA THR A 24 -13.56 -18.51 -3.93
C THR A 24 -13.09 -18.43 -5.39
N GLN A 25 -13.91 -18.91 -6.33
CA GLN A 25 -13.62 -18.86 -7.77
C GLN A 25 -13.88 -17.49 -8.42
N ARG A 26 -14.64 -16.60 -7.79
CA ARG A 26 -14.84 -15.24 -8.31
C ARG A 26 -13.50 -14.49 -8.27
N LYS A 27 -12.94 -14.19 -9.44
CA LYS A 27 -11.74 -13.37 -9.60
C LYS A 27 -12.05 -12.03 -10.28
N GLY A 28 -11.26 -11.02 -9.95
CA GLY A 28 -11.16 -9.74 -10.64
C GLY A 28 -9.69 -9.37 -10.84
N PHE A 29 -9.44 -8.19 -11.41
CA PHE A 29 -8.11 -7.75 -11.81
C PHE A 29 -7.75 -6.45 -11.12
N VAL A 30 -6.53 -6.34 -10.60
CA VAL A 30 -6.04 -5.11 -9.96
C VAL A 30 -4.71 -4.71 -10.55
N GLY A 31 -4.66 -3.53 -11.17
CA GLY A 31 -3.43 -2.91 -11.64
C GLY A 31 -2.97 -1.82 -10.67
N ILE A 32 -1.65 -1.62 -10.57
CA ILE A 32 -1.08 -0.50 -9.82
C ILE A 32 -0.34 0.41 -10.80
N ASP A 33 -0.81 1.65 -10.92
CA ASP A 33 -0.03 2.75 -11.45
C ASP A 33 0.75 3.38 -10.29
N ALA A 34 2.08 3.24 -10.33
CA ALA A 34 3.01 3.77 -9.33
C ALA A 34 3.90 4.90 -9.87
N GLY A 35 3.50 5.55 -10.98
CA GLY A 35 4.17 6.74 -11.51
C GLY A 35 5.64 6.51 -11.87
N GLY A 36 5.96 5.33 -12.43
CA GLY A 36 7.32 4.95 -12.83
C GLY A 36 8.15 4.26 -11.74
N ALA A 37 7.65 4.17 -10.51
CA ALA A 37 8.25 3.32 -9.48
C ALA A 37 7.72 1.88 -9.55
N ASP A 38 8.50 0.93 -9.05
CA ASP A 38 8.02 -0.41 -8.74
C ASP A 38 7.21 -0.36 -7.43
N ALA A 39 6.02 -0.94 -7.41
CA ALA A 39 5.18 -1.04 -6.22
C ALA A 39 4.91 -2.49 -5.83
N VAL A 40 4.90 -2.72 -4.52
CA VAL A 40 4.42 -3.95 -3.89
C VAL A 40 3.37 -3.57 -2.86
N LEU A 41 2.15 -4.09 -3.02
CA LEU A 41 1.02 -3.80 -2.14
C LEU A 41 0.51 -5.07 -1.46
N GLU A 42 0.57 -5.10 -0.13
CA GLU A 42 -0.06 -6.12 0.70
C GLU A 42 -1.50 -5.75 1.01
N LEU A 43 -2.41 -6.69 0.72
CA LEU A 43 -3.85 -6.55 0.88
C LEU A 43 -4.39 -7.62 1.82
N LYS A 44 -5.28 -7.24 2.75
CA LYS A 44 -5.95 -8.15 3.69
C LYS A 44 -7.46 -8.08 3.51
N SER A 45 -8.12 -9.21 3.26
CA SER A 45 -9.59 -9.29 3.16
C SER A 45 -10.25 -9.90 4.39
N SER A 46 -9.56 -10.81 5.08
CA SER A 46 -10.01 -11.43 6.34
C SER A 46 -8.78 -11.87 7.16
N TRP A 47 -8.99 -12.52 8.30
CA TRP A 47 -7.88 -13.06 9.11
C TRP A 47 -6.98 -14.01 8.32
N ILE A 48 -7.58 -14.84 7.45
CA ILE A 48 -6.88 -15.91 6.72
C ILE A 48 -6.55 -15.55 5.26
N ALA A 49 -7.13 -14.48 4.72
CA ALA A 49 -6.98 -14.13 3.31
C ALA A 49 -6.19 -12.83 3.12
N GLN A 50 -4.87 -12.98 2.99
CA GLN A 50 -3.92 -11.95 2.57
C GLN A 50 -3.45 -12.23 1.13
N THR A 51 -3.14 -11.18 0.37
CA THR A 51 -2.54 -11.29 -0.96
C THR A 51 -1.58 -10.13 -1.19
N THR A 52 -0.62 -10.32 -2.10
CA THR A 52 0.35 -9.30 -2.49
C THR A 52 0.23 -9.09 -3.99
N ILE A 53 0.16 -7.83 -4.42
CA ILE A 53 0.13 -7.44 -5.83
C ILE A 53 1.29 -6.50 -6.14
N THR A 54 1.74 -6.49 -7.40
CA THR A 54 2.86 -5.67 -7.87
C THR A 54 2.45 -4.79 -9.04
N SER A 55 3.20 -3.71 -9.32
CA SER A 55 2.97 -2.79 -10.45
C SER A 55 3.46 -3.32 -11.80
N ALA A 56 3.20 -4.59 -12.09
CA ALA A 56 3.55 -5.20 -13.37
C ALA A 56 2.71 -4.64 -14.53
N VAL A 57 3.16 -4.89 -15.77
CA VAL A 57 2.42 -4.54 -16.99
C VAL A 57 1.03 -5.14 -17.00
N GLU A 58 0.91 -6.39 -16.53
CA GLU A 58 -0.37 -7.08 -16.44
C GLU A 58 -1.01 -6.91 -15.06
N PRO A 59 -2.31 -6.57 -14.99
CA PRO A 59 -3.05 -6.52 -13.73
C PRO A 59 -3.06 -7.87 -12.99
N ALA A 60 -2.87 -7.81 -11.68
CA ALA A 60 -2.90 -9.00 -10.83
C ALA A 60 -4.32 -9.58 -10.72
N LYS A 61 -4.47 -10.87 -11.00
CA LYS A 61 -5.75 -11.58 -10.87
C LYS A 61 -5.96 -12.06 -9.43
N ILE A 62 -6.84 -11.39 -8.68
CA ILE A 62 -7.12 -11.71 -7.27
C ILE A 62 -8.60 -12.02 -7.02
N GLY A 63 -8.94 -12.49 -5.82
CA GLY A 63 -10.33 -12.82 -5.47
C GLY A 63 -11.23 -11.59 -5.51
N ALA A 64 -12.46 -11.72 -6.02
CA ALA A 64 -13.45 -10.66 -5.97
C ALA A 64 -13.98 -10.54 -4.54
N ARG A 65 -13.56 -9.49 -3.83
CA ARG A 65 -13.92 -9.16 -2.45
C ARG A 65 -13.44 -7.76 -2.09
N ILE A 66 -13.75 -7.34 -0.88
CA ILE A 66 -13.20 -6.10 -0.30
C ILE A 66 -11.88 -6.44 0.39
N TYR A 67 -10.83 -5.71 0.02
CA TYR A 67 -9.52 -5.74 0.65
C TYR A 67 -9.26 -4.45 1.42
N ARG A 68 -8.46 -4.54 2.48
CA ARG A 68 -7.86 -3.40 3.18
C ARG A 68 -6.37 -3.40 2.88
N PRO A 69 -5.78 -2.27 2.46
CA PRO A 69 -4.34 -2.20 2.32
C PRO A 69 -3.66 -2.25 3.68
N LYS A 70 -2.56 -2.98 3.75
CA LYS A 70 -1.76 -3.17 4.96
C LYS A 70 -0.41 -2.47 4.82
N LEU A 71 0.29 -2.74 3.72
CA LEU A 71 1.62 -2.21 3.46
C LEU A 71 1.75 -1.91 1.98
N LEU A 72 2.23 -0.71 1.66
CA LEU A 72 2.73 -0.35 0.34
C LEU A 72 4.24 -0.15 0.44
N SER A 73 5.00 -0.76 -0.45
CA SER A 73 6.41 -0.50 -0.65
C SER A 73 6.62 0.00 -2.06
N LEU A 74 7.23 1.16 -2.21
CA LEU A 74 7.68 1.68 -3.50
C LEU A 74 9.19 1.56 -3.60
N SER A 75 9.70 1.15 -4.75
CA SER A 75 11.11 1.17 -5.06
C SER A 75 11.42 1.75 -6.42
N MET A 76 12.57 2.39 -6.54
CA MET A 76 13.03 2.98 -7.80
C MET A 76 14.55 2.85 -7.90
N LYS A 77 15.04 2.53 -9.10
CA LYS A 77 16.48 2.57 -9.40
C LYS A 77 16.85 3.96 -9.90
N GLN A 78 17.84 4.58 -9.27
CA GLN A 78 18.36 5.89 -9.66
C GLN A 78 19.87 5.94 -9.40
N GLY A 79 20.66 6.27 -10.42
CA GLY A 79 22.12 6.38 -10.30
C GLY A 79 22.82 5.08 -9.89
N GLY A 80 22.27 3.92 -10.27
CA GLY A 80 22.77 2.59 -9.86
C GLY A 80 22.30 2.14 -8.48
N ASP A 81 21.69 3.02 -7.70
CA ASP A 81 21.17 2.73 -6.36
C ASP A 81 19.68 2.40 -6.38
N THR A 82 19.26 1.49 -5.49
CA THR A 82 17.84 1.18 -5.27
C THR A 82 17.32 1.94 -4.05
N TRP A 83 16.37 2.83 -4.29
CA TRP A 83 15.68 3.59 -3.26
C TRP A 83 14.37 2.90 -2.91
N ARG A 84 13.99 2.89 -1.63
CA ARG A 84 12.71 2.34 -1.19
C ARG A 84 12.09 3.18 -0.07
N ILE A 85 10.78 3.37 -0.18
CA ILE A 85 9.94 4.01 0.82
C ILE A 85 8.69 3.14 1.07
N LYS A 86 8.15 3.19 2.28
CA LYS A 86 7.00 2.38 2.70
C LYS A 86 5.87 3.23 3.24
N SER A 87 4.65 2.74 3.13
CA SER A 87 3.48 3.33 3.77
C SER A 87 2.63 2.22 4.40
N GLN A 88 2.17 2.45 5.62
CA GLN A 88 1.26 1.54 6.31
C GLN A 88 -0.18 2.00 6.12
N GLY A 89 -1.04 1.07 5.71
CA GLY A 89 -2.48 1.31 5.55
C GLY A 89 -3.26 1.07 6.85
N PRO A 90 -4.57 1.33 6.84
CA PRO A 90 -5.37 1.81 5.70
C PRO A 90 -5.22 3.32 5.44
N TRP A 91 -5.47 3.75 4.20
CA TRP A 91 -5.38 5.17 3.80
C TRP A 91 -6.74 5.70 3.39
N GLY A 92 -7.30 6.68 4.12
CA GLY A 92 -8.50 7.45 3.74
C GLY A 92 -9.54 6.67 2.91
N ASP A 93 -9.79 7.17 1.70
CA ASP A 93 -10.75 6.59 0.75
C ASP A 93 -10.31 5.22 0.19
N LEU A 94 -9.00 4.91 0.19
CA LEU A 94 -8.46 3.59 -0.14
C LEU A 94 -8.45 2.61 1.03
N SER A 95 -9.06 2.95 2.17
CA SER A 95 -9.19 2.04 3.31
C SER A 95 -9.91 0.73 2.96
N LYS A 96 -10.70 0.74 1.88
CA LYS A 96 -11.38 -0.43 1.30
C LYS A 96 -11.23 -0.43 -0.22
N ILE A 97 -10.57 -1.44 -0.75
CA ILE A 97 -10.43 -1.69 -2.19
C ILE A 97 -11.43 -2.77 -2.58
N LYS A 98 -12.45 -2.41 -3.37
CA LYS A 98 -13.47 -3.35 -3.82
C LYS A 98 -13.07 -3.96 -5.16
N VAL A 99 -12.76 -5.26 -5.15
CA VAL A 99 -12.52 -6.03 -6.37
C VAL A 99 -13.80 -6.76 -6.76
N ARG A 100 -14.28 -6.48 -7.97
CA ARG A 100 -15.50 -7.09 -8.53
C ARG A 100 -15.15 -8.20 -9.50
N HIS A 101 -16.08 -9.13 -9.70
CA HIS A 101 -15.86 -10.28 -10.56
C HIS A 101 -15.74 -9.85 -12.02
N LYS A 102 -14.68 -10.29 -12.71
CA LYS A 102 -14.37 -9.97 -14.12
C LYS A 102 -14.16 -8.47 -14.41
N GLU A 103 -14.05 -7.64 -13.38
CA GLU A 103 -13.75 -6.20 -13.53
C GLU A 103 -12.28 -5.91 -13.22
N ALA A 104 -11.77 -4.86 -13.86
CA ALA A 104 -10.44 -4.32 -13.59
C ALA A 104 -10.54 -3.09 -12.68
N THR A 105 -9.69 -3.04 -11.66
CA THR A 105 -9.54 -1.91 -10.75
C THR A 105 -8.12 -1.36 -10.90
N ALA A 106 -7.98 -0.09 -11.23
CA ALA A 106 -6.68 0.58 -11.29
C ALA A 106 -6.46 1.39 -10.01
N LEU A 107 -5.34 1.14 -9.33
CA LEU A 107 -4.92 1.87 -8.15
C LEU A 107 -3.81 2.85 -8.54
N LYS A 108 -4.05 4.14 -8.36
CA LYS A 108 -3.04 5.18 -8.58
C LYS A 108 -2.36 5.48 -7.25
N LEU A 109 -1.19 4.90 -7.03
CA LEU A 109 -0.42 5.01 -5.80
C LEU A 109 0.91 5.74 -6.07
N GLY A 110 1.54 6.25 -5.04
CA GLY A 110 2.86 6.85 -5.13
C GLY A 110 2.87 8.26 -5.74
N PRO A 111 3.93 8.59 -6.51
CA PRO A 111 4.21 9.95 -6.95
C PRO A 111 3.15 10.52 -7.92
N PRO A 112 3.03 11.86 -8.04
CA PRO A 112 3.84 12.86 -7.35
C PRO A 112 3.54 12.92 -5.85
N PHE A 113 4.60 13.14 -5.07
CA PHE A 113 4.50 13.27 -3.62
C PHE A 113 4.26 14.73 -3.24
N LEU A 114 3.32 14.94 -2.33
CA LEU A 114 3.13 16.20 -1.64
C LEU A 114 3.87 16.17 -0.31
N ILE A 115 4.80 17.10 -0.13
CA ILE A 115 5.52 17.29 1.14
C ILE A 115 4.82 18.39 1.91
N LYS A 116 4.26 18.06 3.09
CA LYS A 116 3.62 19.04 3.97
C LYS A 116 4.40 19.19 5.27
N PRO A 117 4.69 20.42 5.74
CA PRO A 117 5.17 20.60 7.10
C PRO A 117 4.09 20.14 8.10
N GLU A 118 4.51 19.46 9.15
CA GLU A 118 3.67 19.01 10.26
C GLU A 118 4.23 19.65 11.53
N VAL A 119 3.52 20.66 12.04
CA VAL A 119 3.92 21.38 13.26
C VAL A 119 3.06 20.87 14.40
N GLN A 120 3.71 20.36 15.44
CA GLN A 120 3.02 19.91 16.65
C GLN A 120 3.52 20.74 17.84
N LYS A 121 2.58 21.22 18.65
CA LYS A 121 2.88 21.89 19.91
C LYS A 121 2.45 20.99 21.06
N ASN A 122 3.40 20.58 21.88
CA ASN A 122 3.15 19.81 23.09
C ASN A 122 3.66 20.61 24.31
N GLY A 123 2.76 21.34 24.96
CA GLY A 123 3.12 22.27 26.04
C GLY A 123 4.02 23.41 25.54
N SER A 124 5.20 23.53 26.14
CA SER A 124 6.25 24.49 25.74
C SER A 124 7.09 24.02 24.56
N ASN A 125 6.96 22.77 24.13
CA ASN A 125 7.76 22.21 23.05
C ASN A 125 7.05 22.36 21.72
N LEU A 126 7.74 22.91 20.73
CA LEU A 126 7.33 22.95 19.34
C LEU A 126 8.18 21.95 18.55
N SER A 127 7.55 20.99 17.89
CA SER A 127 8.22 20.14 16.91
C SER A 127 7.74 20.51 15.51
N ILE A 128 8.68 20.62 14.59
CA ILE A 128 8.43 20.80 13.16
C ILE A 128 8.95 19.56 12.47
N ASP A 129 8.07 18.92 11.73
CA ASP A 129 8.33 17.71 10.97
C ASP A 129 7.71 17.86 9.58
N TYR A 130 7.70 16.81 8.77
CA TYR A 130 7.03 16.78 7.49
C TYR A 130 6.32 15.45 7.26
N ALA A 131 5.27 15.50 6.44
CA ALA A 131 4.57 14.34 5.92
C ALA A 131 4.83 14.21 4.42
N ILE A 132 5.09 12.98 3.97
CA ILE A 132 5.15 12.62 2.56
C ILE A 132 3.83 11.95 2.21
N ILE A 133 3.05 12.55 1.30
CA ILE A 133 1.72 12.10 0.93
C ILE A 133 1.70 11.76 -0.56
N GLY A 134 1.30 10.56 -0.94
CA GLY A 134 1.15 10.16 -2.35
C GLY A 134 -0.22 10.49 -2.94
N ARG A 135 -0.41 10.15 -4.23
CA ARG A 135 -1.59 10.50 -5.04
C ARG A 135 -2.92 10.05 -4.45
N ALA A 136 -2.94 8.96 -3.69
CA ALA A 136 -4.15 8.39 -3.12
C ALA A 136 -4.31 8.71 -1.62
N GLY A 137 -3.49 9.63 -1.10
CA GLY A 137 -3.50 10.03 0.31
C GLY A 137 -2.70 9.12 1.23
N GLU A 138 -1.94 8.17 0.68
CA GLU A 138 -1.03 7.33 1.44
C GLU A 138 0.06 8.17 2.13
N LYS A 139 0.16 8.07 3.46
CA LYS A 139 1.21 8.73 4.25
C LYS A 139 2.41 7.79 4.34
N TYR A 140 3.55 8.20 3.80
CA TYR A 140 4.76 7.38 3.81
C TYR A 140 5.60 7.57 5.06
N ASP A 141 6.29 6.51 5.44
CA ASP A 141 7.32 6.50 6.45
C ASP A 141 8.49 7.38 6.00
N LYS A 142 9.05 8.13 6.96
CA LYS A 142 10.20 9.02 6.73
C LYS A 142 11.52 8.25 6.57
N ASN A 143 11.49 6.96 6.90
CA ASN A 143 12.61 6.05 6.80
C ASN A 143 12.76 5.54 5.36
N VAL A 144 13.42 6.35 4.54
CA VAL A 144 13.84 5.94 3.19
C VAL A 144 15.09 5.05 3.31
N THR A 145 15.13 3.97 2.53
CA THR A 145 16.30 3.09 2.44
C THR A 145 16.97 3.21 1.08
N LYS A 146 18.29 3.19 1.07
CA LYS A 146 19.17 3.15 -0.10
C LYS A 146 19.93 1.83 -0.07
N ASN A 147 19.77 0.98 -1.09
CA ASN A 147 20.39 -0.36 -1.16
C ASN A 147 20.14 -1.19 0.11
N ASN A 148 18.90 -1.15 0.63
CA ASN A 148 18.45 -1.77 1.88
C ASN A 148 19.02 -1.17 3.19
N TRP A 149 19.85 -0.13 3.12
CA TRP A 149 20.35 0.57 4.29
C TRP A 149 19.49 1.81 4.57
N ALA A 150 19.05 1.98 5.81
CA ALA A 150 18.34 3.19 6.22
C ALA A 150 19.22 4.42 6.00
N VAL A 151 18.67 5.44 5.35
CA VAL A 151 19.35 6.72 5.21
C VAL A 151 19.15 7.49 6.51
N THR A 152 19.98 7.19 7.50
CA THR A 152 19.99 7.90 8.78
C THR A 152 20.73 9.23 8.60
N ARG A 153 20.06 10.35 8.91
CA ARG A 153 20.43 11.75 8.59
C ARG A 153 20.03 12.19 7.18
N ALA A 154 18.73 12.40 7.00
CA ALA A 154 18.23 13.17 5.88
C ALA A 154 18.99 14.50 5.80
N LYS A 155 19.71 14.70 4.70
CA LYS A 155 20.31 15.98 4.33
C LYS A 155 19.24 16.75 3.59
N ILE A 156 18.99 17.98 3.99
CA ILE A 156 18.11 18.87 3.23
C ILE A 156 18.96 19.68 2.26
N LYS A 157 18.41 19.94 1.08
CA LYS A 157 18.89 20.99 0.19
C LYS A 157 17.68 21.85 -0.14
N ILE A 158 17.83 23.15 0.06
CA ILE A 158 16.91 24.15 -0.49
C ILE A 158 17.48 24.50 -1.85
N VAL A 159 16.68 24.36 -2.89
CA VAL A 159 17.08 24.68 -4.27
C VAL A 159 16.21 25.80 -4.81
N ASP A 160 16.76 26.60 -5.72
CA ASP A 160 15.97 27.54 -6.52
C ASP A 160 15.18 26.83 -7.63
N GLU A 161 14.39 27.60 -8.37
CA GLU A 161 13.57 27.12 -9.48
C GLU A 161 14.37 26.54 -10.66
N THR A 162 15.67 26.84 -10.74
CA THR A 162 16.59 26.30 -11.75
C THR A 162 17.36 25.07 -11.27
N GLY A 163 17.16 24.67 -10.00
CA GLY A 163 17.82 23.52 -9.38
C GLY A 163 19.17 23.84 -8.72
N ASN A 164 19.58 25.12 -8.63
CA ASN A 164 20.78 25.49 -7.90
C ASN A 164 20.53 25.37 -6.40
N VAL A 165 21.53 24.88 -5.66
CA VAL A 165 21.42 24.75 -4.21
C VAL A 165 21.60 26.13 -3.57
N LEU A 166 20.54 26.63 -2.95
CA LEU A 166 20.54 27.87 -2.16
C LEU A 166 21.09 27.63 -0.75
N GLU A 167 20.76 26.49 -0.15
CA GLU A 167 21.22 26.14 1.21
C GLU A 167 21.23 24.62 1.40
N SER A 168 22.08 24.10 2.29
CA SER A 168 22.09 22.67 2.62
C SER A 168 22.30 22.42 4.11
N GLY A 169 21.48 21.54 4.66
CA GLY A 169 21.45 21.25 6.09
C GLY A 169 21.42 19.76 6.38
N LYS A 170 21.59 19.44 7.66
CA LYS A 170 21.34 18.11 8.21
C LYS A 170 20.33 18.27 9.33
N PHE A 171 19.32 17.41 9.39
CA PHE A 171 18.51 17.33 10.60
C PHE A 171 19.40 16.84 11.75
N LYS A 172 19.52 17.66 12.80
CA LYS A 172 20.32 17.34 14.01
C LYS A 172 19.68 16.22 14.84
N TYR A 173 18.37 16.06 14.72
CA TYR A 173 17.57 15.01 15.35
C TYR A 173 16.67 14.42 14.26
N GLY A 174 16.88 13.15 13.93
CA GLY A 174 16.12 12.40 12.94
C GLY A 174 16.14 10.93 13.30
#